data_AF-A0A7W0TIW0-F1
#
_entry.id   AF-A0A7W0TIW0-F1
#
_cell.length_a   1.000
_cell.length_b   1.000
_cell.length_c   1.000
_cell.angle_alpha   90.00
_cell.angle_beta   90.00
_cell.angle_gamma   90.00
#
_symmetry.space_group_name_H-M   'P 1'
#
loop_
_entity.id
_entity.type
_entity.pdbx_description
1 polymer ?
#
loop_
_entity_poly.entity_id
_entity_poly.type
_entity_poly.pdbx_seq_one_letter_code
_entity_poly.pdbx_strand_id
1 'polypeptide(L)'
;EADLLSDDRPAIRDYARIWQAAEKIVYSKTLEAATTSKTRIEPEFEPEAVRRLKLAAVRDISVGGPNLASQAIAAGLVDELHLFLSPIVVGRGNQALPDGVRVELALLGERRFGNGVVHLHYGL
;
A
#
# COMPACT_ATOMS: atom_id res chain seq x y z
N GLU A 1 20.48 5.23 -19.39
CA GLU A 1 19.47 4.95 -18.34
C GLU A 1 19.65 5.88 -17.14
N ALA A 2 19.35 7.17 -17.28
CA ALA A 2 19.50 8.17 -16.21
C ALA A 2 18.35 9.19 -16.20
N ASP A 3 17.13 8.76 -16.56
CA ASP A 3 15.96 9.65 -16.73
C ASP A 3 14.70 9.12 -16.01
N LEU A 4 14.84 8.12 -15.13
CA LEU A 4 13.72 7.55 -14.39
C LEU A 4 13.32 8.37 -13.15
N LEU A 5 14.04 9.45 -12.85
CA LEU A 5 13.83 10.32 -11.68
C LEU A 5 13.56 11.79 -12.04
N SER A 6 13.41 12.14 -13.32
CA SER A 6 12.93 13.48 -13.67
C SER A 6 11.46 13.62 -13.27
N ASP A 7 11.19 14.58 -12.39
CA ASP A 7 9.88 14.95 -11.83
C ASP A 7 8.95 15.57 -12.91
N ASP A 8 9.46 15.76 -14.13
CA ASP A 8 8.79 16.44 -15.24
C ASP A 8 7.90 15.53 -16.10
N ARG A 9 7.87 14.22 -15.84
CA ARG A 9 6.94 13.34 -16.56
C ARG A 9 5.50 13.60 -16.09
N PRO A 10 4.51 13.74 -17.00
CA PRO A 10 3.11 14.00 -16.62
C PRO A 10 2.58 13.03 -15.56
N ALA A 11 2.90 11.74 -15.68
CA ALA A 11 2.47 10.74 -14.70
C ALA A 11 3.02 10.98 -13.28
N ILE A 12 4.24 11.50 -13.14
CA ILE A 12 4.83 11.78 -11.82
C ILE A 12 4.15 13.00 -11.19
N ARG A 13 3.91 14.06 -11.97
CA ARG A 13 3.14 15.23 -11.50
C ARG A 13 1.71 14.86 -11.11
N ASP A 14 1.06 14.00 -11.88
CA ASP A 14 -0.29 13.53 -11.60
C ASP A 14 -0.32 12.73 -10.30
N TYR A 15 0.64 11.81 -10.14
CA TYR A 15 0.81 11.06 -8.90
C TYR A 15 1.07 11.97 -7.70
N ALA A 16 1.97 12.96 -7.82
CA ALA A 16 2.26 13.91 -6.75
C ALA A 16 1.02 14.68 -6.31
N ARG A 17 0.19 15.14 -7.26
CA ARG A 17 -1.09 15.81 -6.97
C ARG A 17 -2.06 14.90 -6.23
N ILE A 18 -2.22 13.66 -6.67
CA ILE A 18 -3.09 12.66 -6.02
C ILE A 18 -2.58 12.38 -4.60
N TRP A 19 -1.28 12.12 -4.46
CA TRP A 19 -0.65 11.79 -3.19
C TRP A 19 -0.76 12.95 -2.19
N GLN A 20 -0.49 14.19 -2.59
CA GLN A 20 -0.63 15.36 -1.72
C GLN A 20 -2.10 15.64 -1.34
N ALA A 21 -3.05 15.32 -2.22
CA ALA A 21 -4.47 15.51 -1.95
C ALA A 21 -5.06 14.50 -0.95
N ALA A 22 -4.48 13.30 -0.86
CA ALA A 22 -4.96 12.23 0.02
C ALA A 22 -4.73 12.54 1.51
N GLU A 23 -5.67 12.13 2.34
CA GLU A 23 -5.48 12.07 3.80
C GLU A 23 -4.60 10.87 4.16
N LYS A 24 -3.64 11.08 5.06
CA LYS A 24 -2.61 10.09 5.40
C LYS A 24 -2.52 9.91 6.90
N ILE A 25 -2.37 8.65 7.31
CA ILE A 25 -2.04 8.27 8.67
C ILE A 25 -0.68 7.58 8.60
N VAL A 26 0.32 8.17 9.24
CA VAL A 26 1.67 7.62 9.31
C VAL A 26 1.84 7.00 10.68
N TYR A 27 2.01 5.68 10.72
CA TYR A 27 2.35 4.97 11.94
C TYR A 27 3.87 5.01 12.15
N SER A 28 4.34 5.70 13.20
CA SER A 28 5.76 5.85 13.48
C SER A 28 6.04 6.07 14.96
N LYS A 29 7.07 5.40 15.48
CA LYS A 29 7.53 5.54 16.87
C LYS A 29 8.56 6.65 17.07
N THR A 30 9.16 7.14 15.99
CA THR A 30 10.30 8.08 16.04
C THR A 30 10.05 9.39 15.31
N LEU A 31 9.01 9.45 14.48
CA LEU A 31 8.68 10.67 13.75
C LEU A 31 7.81 11.56 14.62
N GLU A 32 8.32 12.74 14.97
CA GLU A 32 7.62 13.67 15.87
C GLU A 32 6.61 14.56 15.14
N ALA A 33 6.88 14.92 13.88
CA ALA A 33 6.03 15.84 13.11
C ALA A 33 5.97 15.46 11.63
N ALA A 34 4.81 15.66 11.02
CA ALA A 34 4.62 15.44 9.60
C ALA A 34 5.10 16.65 8.79
N THR A 35 5.89 16.41 7.75
CA THR A 35 6.37 17.45 6.82
C THR A 35 5.47 17.60 5.60
N THR A 36 4.44 16.76 5.48
CA THR A 36 3.57 16.70 4.31
C THR A 36 2.14 17.05 4.67
N SER A 37 1.41 17.64 3.72
CA SER A 37 0.02 18.04 3.90
C SER A 37 -0.89 16.85 4.15
N LYS A 38 -1.94 17.10 4.96
CA LYS A 38 -3.00 16.13 5.29
C LYS A 38 -2.48 14.84 5.91
N THR A 39 -1.42 14.94 6.69
CA THR A 39 -0.78 13.79 7.35
C THR A 39 -0.90 13.92 8.85
N ARG A 40 -1.47 12.91 9.50
CA ARG A 40 -1.37 12.72 10.94
C ARG A 40 -0.42 11.59 11.28
N ILE A 41 0.24 11.68 12.42
CA ILE A 41 1.14 10.65 12.93
C ILE A 41 0.46 9.94 14.09
N GLU A 42 0.51 8.62 14.08
CA GLU A 42 0.06 7.77 15.18
C GLU A 42 1.25 6.91 15.64
N PRO A 43 1.41 6.68 16.94
CA PRO A 43 2.58 5.96 17.46
C PRO A 43 2.53 4.46 17.12
N GLU A 44 1.32 3.87 17.10
CA GLU A 44 1.11 2.43 16.98
C GLU A 44 -0.11 2.10 16.12
N PHE A 45 -0.04 0.97 15.43
CA PHE A 45 -1.13 0.46 14.61
C PHE A 45 -2.16 -0.25 15.48
N GLU A 46 -3.37 0.29 15.50
CA GLU A 46 -4.49 -0.24 16.29
C GLU A 46 -5.57 -0.80 15.36
N PRO A 47 -5.73 -2.14 15.26
CA PRO A 47 -6.67 -2.76 14.33
C PRO A 47 -8.11 -2.24 14.47
N GLU A 48 -8.58 -1.99 15.70
CA GLU A 48 -9.92 -1.46 15.94
C GLU A 48 -10.09 -0.02 15.46
N ALA A 49 -9.04 0.81 15.55
CA ALA A 49 -9.07 2.16 15.02
C ALA A 49 -9.18 2.15 13.49
N VAL A 50 -8.45 1.24 12.83
CA VAL A 50 -8.52 1.05 11.38
C VAL A 50 -9.86 0.46 10.95
N ARG A 51 -10.44 -0.46 11.73
CA ARG A 51 -11.79 -0.97 11.47
C ARG A 51 -12.83 0.15 11.51
N ARG A 52 -12.78 1.03 12.52
CA ARG A 52 -13.66 2.21 12.58
C ARG A 52 -13.41 3.17 11.41
N LEU A 53 -12.15 3.41 11.06
CA LEU A 53 -11.79 4.23 9.90
C LEU A 53 -12.38 3.67 8.61
N LYS A 54 -12.23 2.36 8.38
CA LYS A 54 -12.77 1.64 7.22
C LYS A 54 -14.30 1.73 7.15
N LEU A 55 -14.99 1.55 8.28
CA LEU A 55 -16.45 1.67 8.35
C LEU A 55 -16.95 3.10 8.05
N ALA A 56 -16.17 4.12 8.42
CA ALA A 56 -16.52 5.52 8.19
C ALA A 56 -16.03 6.07 6.84
N ALA A 57 -15.20 5.32 6.12
CA ALA A 57 -14.57 5.79 4.90
C ALA A 57 -15.58 5.85 3.75
N VAL A 58 -15.55 6.96 3.00
CA VAL A 58 -16.35 7.16 1.79
C VAL A 58 -15.59 6.80 0.50
N ARG A 59 -14.32 6.38 0.65
CA ARG A 59 -13.38 6.01 -0.42
C ARG A 59 -12.46 4.90 0.09
N ASP A 60 -11.76 4.25 -0.83
CA ASP A 60 -10.81 3.20 -0.52
C ASP A 60 -9.66 3.70 0.35
N ILE A 61 -9.16 2.80 1.21
CA ILE A 61 -8.00 3.04 2.08
C ILE A 61 -6.87 2.14 1.58
N SER A 62 -5.78 2.75 1.13
CA SER A 62 -4.56 2.02 0.76
C SER A 62 -3.62 1.86 1.96
N VAL A 63 -3.07 0.66 2.16
CA VAL A 63 -2.04 0.41 3.19
C VAL A 63 -0.65 0.46 2.55
N GLY A 64 0.22 1.29 3.12
CA GLY A 64 1.61 1.43 2.68
C GLY A 64 2.60 0.74 3.61
N GLY A 65 3.60 0.05 3.04
CA GLY A 65 4.69 -0.57 3.77
C GLY A 65 4.40 -2.00 4.24
N PRO A 66 5.41 -2.90 4.20
CA PRO A 66 5.20 -4.34 4.41
C PRO A 66 4.79 -4.68 5.84
N ASN A 67 5.28 -3.96 6.84
CA ASN A 67 4.92 -4.21 8.24
C ASN A 67 3.44 -3.88 8.52
N LEU A 68 2.96 -2.73 8.04
CA LEU A 68 1.55 -2.35 8.22
C LEU A 68 0.61 -3.24 7.42
N ALA A 69 1.00 -3.59 6.18
CA ALA A 69 0.22 -4.53 5.37
C ALA A 69 0.11 -5.90 6.04
N SER A 70 1.21 -6.42 6.58
CA SER A 70 1.23 -7.69 7.34
C SER A 70 0.23 -7.68 8.51
N GLN A 71 0.26 -6.62 9.33
CA GLN A 71 -0.66 -6.46 10.46
C GLN A 71 -2.12 -6.33 10.02
N ALA A 72 -2.39 -5.56 8.95
CA ALA A 72 -3.74 -5.38 8.43
C ALA A 72 -4.32 -6.69 7.85
N ILE A 73 -3.51 -7.47 7.15
CA ILE A 73 -3.89 -8.79 6.61
C ILE A 73 -4.17 -9.75 7.77
N ALA A 74 -3.26 -9.85 8.74
CA ALA A 74 -3.44 -10.71 9.91
C ALA A 74 -4.68 -10.35 10.74
N ALA A 75 -5.06 -9.08 10.77
CA ALA A 75 -6.26 -8.59 11.47
C ALA A 75 -7.57 -8.72 10.65
N GLY A 76 -7.52 -9.28 9.42
CA GLY A 76 -8.69 -9.42 8.55
C GLY A 76 -9.26 -8.08 8.09
N LEU A 77 -8.43 -7.05 7.92
CA LEU A 77 -8.85 -5.70 7.55
C LEU A 77 -8.75 -5.40 6.05
N VAL A 78 -8.07 -6.26 5.29
CA VAL A 78 -7.86 -6.10 3.85
C VAL A 78 -8.97 -6.82 3.07
N ASP A 79 -9.64 -6.09 2.18
CA ASP A 79 -10.63 -6.68 1.26
C ASP A 79 -10.01 -7.10 -0.07
N GLU A 80 -9.04 -6.32 -0.55
CA GLU A 80 -8.44 -6.51 -1.87
C GLU A 80 -6.91 -6.42 -1.83
N LEU A 81 -6.24 -7.29 -2.58
CA LEU A 81 -4.79 -7.30 -2.78
C LEU A 81 -4.46 -6.94 -4.23
N HIS A 82 -3.69 -5.87 -4.40
CA HIS A 82 -3.09 -5.49 -5.68
C HIS A 82 -1.60 -5.87 -5.67
N LEU A 83 -1.27 -7.02 -6.23
CA LEU A 83 0.09 -7.54 -6.30
C LEU A 83 0.74 -7.20 -7.63
N PHE A 84 1.88 -6.51 -7.60
CA PHE A 84 2.70 -6.22 -8.78
C PHE A 84 3.91 -7.15 -8.80
N LEU A 85 3.80 -8.27 -9.50
CA LEU A 85 4.86 -9.24 -9.66
C LEU A 85 5.89 -8.74 -10.66
N SER A 86 7.07 -8.36 -10.17
CA SER A 86 8.21 -7.95 -11.00
C SER A 86 9.02 -9.17 -11.47
N PRO A 87 9.53 -9.20 -12.71
CA PRO A 87 10.28 -10.34 -13.25
C PRO A 87 11.72 -10.37 -12.73
N ILE A 88 11.91 -10.42 -11.41
CA ILE A 88 13.22 -10.45 -10.74
C ILE A 88 13.15 -11.24 -9.43
N VAL A 89 14.22 -12.00 -9.14
CA VAL A 89 14.42 -12.66 -7.84
C VAL A 89 15.39 -11.82 -7.03
N VAL A 90 14.90 -11.19 -5.95
CA VAL A 90 15.69 -10.28 -5.10
C VAL A 90 16.50 -10.99 -4.00
N GLY A 91 16.26 -12.30 -3.81
CA GLY A 91 16.98 -13.15 -2.85
C GLY A 91 16.52 -13.02 -1.40
N ARG A 92 16.40 -11.80 -0.85
CA ARG A 92 15.92 -11.54 0.52
C ARG A 92 15.30 -10.16 0.66
N GLY A 93 14.50 -9.95 1.71
CA GLY A 93 13.93 -8.64 2.04
C GLY A 93 12.62 -8.77 2.81
N ASN A 94 11.87 -7.68 2.85
CA ASN A 94 10.53 -7.70 3.42
C ASN A 94 9.59 -8.52 2.52
N GLN A 95 8.83 -9.44 3.12
CA GLN A 95 7.85 -10.24 2.41
C GLN A 95 6.62 -9.39 2.04
N ALA A 96 6.02 -9.69 0.88
CA ALA A 96 4.81 -9.04 0.42
C ALA A 96 3.55 -9.54 1.15
N LEU A 97 3.55 -10.81 1.57
CA LEU A 97 2.48 -11.46 2.32
C LEU A 97 3.01 -11.93 3.68
N PRO A 98 2.21 -11.85 4.75
CA PRO A 98 2.63 -12.25 6.09
C PRO A 98 2.71 -13.77 6.25
N ASP A 99 3.59 -14.22 7.15
CA ASP A 99 3.61 -15.60 7.62
C ASP A 99 2.39 -15.91 8.51
N GLY A 100 1.98 -17.18 8.57
CA GLY A 100 0.94 -17.66 9.49
C GLY A 100 -0.50 -17.28 9.13
N VAL A 101 -0.72 -16.59 8.00
CA VAL A 101 -2.07 -16.30 7.48
C VAL A 101 -2.44 -17.30 6.39
N ARG A 102 -3.63 -17.89 6.50
CA ARG A 102 -4.25 -18.70 5.46
C ARG A 102 -5.57 -18.06 5.06
N VAL A 103 -5.63 -17.57 3.83
CA VAL A 103 -6.83 -16.95 3.23
C VAL A 103 -7.00 -17.50 1.81
N GLU A 104 -8.24 -17.70 1.39
CA GLU A 104 -8.57 -18.06 0.01
C GLU A 104 -8.70 -16.78 -0.81
N LEU A 105 -8.07 -16.74 -1.99
CA LEU A 105 -8.06 -15.54 -2.83
C LEU A 105 -8.92 -15.76 -4.06
N ALA A 106 -9.79 -14.80 -4.36
CA ALA A 106 -10.58 -14.77 -5.59
C ALA A 106 -9.90 -13.84 -6.60
N LEU A 107 -9.50 -14.33 -7.78
CA LEU A 107 -8.92 -13.48 -8.83
C LEU A 107 -10.02 -12.57 -9.40
N LEU A 108 -9.89 -11.27 -9.16
CA LEU A 108 -10.81 -10.24 -9.66
C LEU A 108 -10.31 -9.63 -10.97
N GLY A 109 -9.00 -9.63 -11.20
CA GLY A 109 -8.42 -9.14 -12.45
C GLY A 109 -6.93 -9.39 -12.58
N GLU A 110 -6.43 -9.35 -13.81
CA GLU A 110 -5.01 -9.42 -14.11
C GLU A 110 -4.63 -8.47 -15.25
N ARG A 111 -3.40 -7.96 -15.21
CA ARG A 111 -2.84 -7.14 -16.29
C ARG A 111 -1.36 -7.37 -16.45
N ARG A 112 -0.94 -7.70 -17.67
CA ARG A 112 0.48 -7.75 -18.05
C ARG A 112 0.94 -6.42 -18.64
N PHE A 113 2.08 -5.92 -18.18
CA PHE A 113 2.73 -4.74 -18.72
C PHE A 113 3.85 -5.12 -19.69
N GLY A 114 4.21 -4.19 -20.59
CA GLY A 114 5.24 -4.42 -21.61
C GLY A 114 6.66 -4.67 -21.07
N ASN A 115 6.91 -4.32 -19.81
CA ASN A 115 8.18 -4.55 -19.11
C ASN A 115 8.22 -5.89 -18.34
N GLY A 116 7.22 -6.75 -18.51
CA GLY A 116 7.16 -8.06 -17.85
C GLY A 116 6.55 -8.05 -16.45
N VAL A 117 6.19 -6.88 -15.89
CA VAL A 117 5.40 -6.83 -14.65
C VAL A 117 4.02 -7.41 -14.90
N VAL A 118 3.51 -8.18 -13.93
CA VAL A 118 2.13 -8.66 -13.91
C VAL A 118 1.43 -8.08 -12.68
N HIS A 119 0.35 -7.34 -12.89
CA HIS A 119 -0.56 -6.95 -11.82
C HIS A 119 -1.63 -8.04 -11.66
N LEU A 120 -1.77 -8.54 -10.43
CA LEU A 120 -2.81 -9.47 -10.02
C LEU A 120 -3.68 -8.75 -8.98
N HIS A 121 -4.99 -8.78 -9.19
CA HIS A 121 -5.99 -8.19 -8.31
C HIS A 121 -6.83 -9.30 -7.71
N TYR A 122 -6.74 -9.47 -6.40
CA TYR A 122 -7.46 -10.49 -5.66
C TYR A 122 -8.41 -9.88 -4.63
N GLY A 123 -9.56 -10.52 -4.42
CA GLY A 123 -10.40 -10.32 -3.24
C GLY A 123 -10.10 -11.37 -2.17
N LEU A 124 -10.26 -11.01 -0.90
CA LEU A 124 -10.11 -11.87 0.29
C LEU A 124 -11.45 -12.36 0.82
#